data_AF-A0A354A3H3-F1
#
_entry.id   AF-A0A354A3H3-F1
#
_cell.length_a   1.000
_cell.length_b   1.000
_cell.length_c   1.000
_cell.angle_alpha   90.00
_cell.angle_beta   90.00
_cell.angle_gamma   90.00
#
_symmetry.space_group_name_H-M   'P 1'
#
loop_
_entity.id
_entity.type
_entity.pdbx_description
1 polymer ?
#
loop_
_entity_poly.entity_id
_entity_poly.type
_entity_poly.pdbx_seq_one_letter_code
_entity_poly.pdbx_strand_id
1 'polypeptide(L)'
;MKILIPALIIVSLLSVSFCWANESALKEAYSLYYKGDKEAAIEKMEAYVNENPDAGVLYFLGYAYYEKQEMERAREYFSKAFRLKDFYSPIPPKEGQ
;
A
#
# COMPACT_ATOMS: atom_id res chain seq x y z
N MET A 1 -19.64 22.32 29.08
CA MET A 1 -18.25 22.47 28.58
C MET A 1 -17.22 21.51 29.19
N LYS A 2 -17.43 20.91 30.38
CA LYS A 2 -16.42 20.05 31.04
C LYS A 2 -16.14 18.69 30.37
N ILE A 3 -17.06 18.20 29.52
CA ILE A 3 -16.95 16.90 28.82
C ILE A 3 -16.35 17.02 27.40
N LEU A 4 -16.28 18.23 26.85
CA LEU A 4 -15.79 18.48 25.49
C LEU A 4 -14.26 18.36 25.37
N ILE A 5 -13.55 18.78 26.41
CA ILE A 5 -12.08 18.76 26.46
C ILE A 5 -11.52 17.33 26.50
N PRO A 6 -12.00 16.39 27.36
CA PRO A 6 -11.49 15.02 27.35
C PRO A 6 -11.84 14.24 26.07
N ALA A 7 -13.00 14.50 25.46
CA ALA A 7 -13.39 13.84 24.21
C ALA A 7 -12.46 14.19 23.03
N LEU A 8 -11.99 15.44 22.96
CA LEU A 8 -11.10 15.91 21.89
C LEU A 8 -9.68 15.32 22.04
N ILE A 9 -9.22 15.12 23.28
CA ILE A 9 -7.94 14.45 23.58
C ILE A 9 -8.00 12.97 23.18
N ILE A 10 -9.09 12.27 23.48
CA ILE A 10 -9.26 10.85 23.11
C ILE A 10 -9.26 10.65 21.59
N VAL A 11 -9.95 11.51 20.83
CA VAL A 11 -9.94 11.46 19.35
C VAL A 11 -8.55 11.76 18.78
N SER A 12 -7.81 12.69 19.37
CA SER A 12 -6.43 12.98 18.97
C SER A 12 -5.46 11.82 19.27
N LEU A 13 -5.65 11.10 20.38
CA LEU A 13 -4.81 9.97 20.75
C LEU A 13 -5.07 8.75 19.84
N LEU A 14 -6.33 8.50 19.47
CA LEU A 14 -6.68 7.40 18.56
C LEU A 14 -6.08 7.60 17.16
N SER A 15 -6.14 8.81 16.62
CA SER A 15 -5.57 9.13 15.29
C SER A 15 -4.04 9.02 15.27
N VAL A 16 -3.36 9.42 16.36
CA VAL A 16 -1.91 9.27 16.50
C VAL A 16 -1.53 7.79 16.68
N SER A 17 -2.21 7.01 17.53
CA SER A 17 -1.95 5.57 17.65
C SER A 17 -2.19 4.81 16.35
N PHE A 18 -3.15 5.25 15.54
CA PHE A 18 -3.48 4.64 14.26
C PHE A 18 -2.43 4.95 13.16
N CYS A 19 -1.80 6.14 13.19
CA CYS A 19 -0.68 6.46 12.28
C CYS A 19 0.59 5.63 12.55
N TRP A 20 0.89 5.29 13.81
CA TRP A 20 2.15 4.61 14.16
C TRP A 20 2.09 3.10 13.85
N ALA A 21 0.91 2.49 13.99
CA ALA A 21 0.72 1.08 13.66
C ALA A 21 0.96 0.81 12.16
N ASN A 22 0.55 1.74 11.29
CA ASN A 22 0.58 1.54 9.85
C ASN A 22 2.00 1.69 9.25
N GLU A 23 2.80 2.65 9.73
CA GLU A 23 4.20 2.81 9.29
C GLU A 23 5.06 1.59 9.68
N SER A 24 4.82 1.01 10.86
CA SER A 24 5.48 -0.22 11.30
C SER A 24 5.15 -1.42 10.41
N ALA A 25 3.88 -1.58 10.02
CA ALA A 25 3.42 -2.70 9.20
C ALA A 25 4.07 -2.71 7.81
N LEU A 26 4.20 -1.54 7.18
CA LEU A 26 4.84 -1.43 5.86
C LEU A 26 6.35 -1.74 5.92
N LYS A 27 7.05 -1.26 6.96
CA LYS A 27 8.47 -1.55 7.16
C LYS A 27 8.72 -3.05 7.36
N GLU A 28 7.85 -3.72 8.12
CA GLU A 28 7.87 -5.17 8.29
C GLU A 28 7.66 -5.90 6.97
N ALA A 29 6.67 -5.46 6.18
CA ALA A 29 6.37 -6.05 4.87
C ALA A 29 7.57 -5.97 3.92
N TYR A 30 8.24 -4.82 3.82
CA TYR A 30 9.48 -4.72 3.04
C TYR A 30 10.57 -5.64 3.59
N SER A 31 10.75 -5.72 4.91
CA SER A 31 11.72 -6.65 5.50
C SER A 31 11.43 -8.11 5.16
N LEU A 32 10.18 -8.55 5.13
CA LEU A 32 9.80 -9.92 4.76
C LEU A 32 10.14 -10.19 3.30
N TYR A 33 9.84 -9.24 2.43
CA TYR A 33 10.16 -9.33 1.01
C TYR A 33 11.66 -9.53 0.76
N TYR A 34 12.52 -8.74 1.41
CA TYR A 34 13.98 -8.88 1.30
C TYR A 34 14.54 -10.14 1.96
N LYS A 35 13.80 -10.75 2.90
CA LYS A 35 14.14 -12.05 3.50
C LYS A 35 13.70 -13.23 2.63
N GLY A 36 12.99 -12.98 1.54
CA GLY A 36 12.47 -14.00 0.62
C GLY A 36 11.08 -14.51 0.96
N ASP A 37 10.46 -14.03 2.04
CA ASP A 37 9.07 -14.34 2.39
C ASP A 37 8.13 -13.38 1.65
N LYS A 38 8.08 -13.55 0.33
CA LYS A 38 7.37 -12.64 -0.58
C LYS A 38 5.86 -12.73 -0.38
N GLU A 39 5.32 -13.90 -0.08
CA GLU A 39 3.90 -14.11 0.18
C GLU A 39 3.42 -13.32 1.40
N ALA A 40 4.09 -13.46 2.54
CA ALA A 40 3.71 -12.73 3.76
C ALA A 40 3.89 -11.21 3.58
N ALA A 41 4.90 -10.79 2.82
CA ALA A 41 5.10 -9.38 2.47
C ALA A 41 3.94 -8.83 1.64
N ILE A 42 3.52 -9.56 0.60
CA ILE A 42 2.39 -9.17 -0.26
C ILE A 42 1.12 -9.04 0.58
N GLU A 43 0.79 -10.02 1.42
CA GLU A 43 -0.41 -9.98 2.27
C GLU A 43 -0.44 -8.74 3.17
N LYS A 44 0.68 -8.41 3.82
CA LYS A 44 0.78 -7.21 4.66
C LYS A 44 0.65 -5.93 3.85
N MET A 45 1.22 -5.87 2.65
CA MET A 45 1.07 -4.71 1.76
C MET A 45 -0.36 -4.57 1.25
N GLU A 46 -1.04 -5.67 0.93
CA GLU A 46 -2.47 -5.66 0.53
C GLU A 46 -3.35 -5.12 1.66
N ALA A 47 -3.15 -5.59 2.89
CA ALA A 47 -3.85 -5.07 4.06
C ALA A 47 -3.57 -3.56 4.26
N TYR A 48 -2.31 -3.15 4.12
CA TYR A 48 -1.91 -1.74 4.22
C TYR A 48 -2.65 -0.87 3.20
N VAL A 49 -2.66 -1.24 1.90
CA VAL A 49 -3.25 -0.41 0.84
C VAL A 49 -4.78 -0.38 0.86
N ASN A 50 -5.42 -1.40 1.47
CA ASN A 50 -6.87 -1.40 1.67
C ASN A 50 -7.31 -0.31 2.66
N GLU A 51 -6.49 -0.02 3.66
CA GLU A 51 -6.76 1.04 4.64
C GLU A 51 -6.15 2.37 4.22
N ASN A 52 -4.97 2.35 3.61
CA ASN A 52 -4.16 3.51 3.27
C ASN A 52 -3.66 3.39 1.83
N PRO A 53 -4.46 3.83 0.83
CA PRO A 53 -4.05 3.80 -0.56
C PRO A 53 -2.77 4.61 -0.77
N ASP A 54 -1.66 3.92 -1.05
CA ASP A 54 -0.37 4.53 -1.37
C ASP A 54 0.11 4.06 -2.74
N ALA A 55 0.46 5.01 -3.61
CA ALA A 55 0.80 4.70 -5.00
C ALA A 55 2.10 3.92 -5.13
N GLY A 56 3.08 4.16 -4.24
CA GLY A 56 4.34 3.43 -4.21
C GLY A 56 4.16 1.99 -3.75
N VAL A 57 3.34 1.77 -2.72
CA VAL A 57 3.02 0.41 -2.24
C VAL A 57 2.19 -0.36 -3.28
N LEU A 58 1.20 0.29 -3.92
CA LEU A 58 0.43 -0.29 -5.02
C LEU A 58 1.33 -0.67 -6.20
N TYR A 59 2.30 0.18 -6.56
CA TYR A 59 3.28 -0.14 -7.60
C TYR A 59 4.14 -1.34 -7.22
N PHE A 60 4.59 -1.40 -5.96
CA PHE A 60 5.38 -2.51 -5.45
C PHE A 60 4.60 -3.83 -5.47
N LEU A 61 3.32 -3.82 -5.09
CA LEU A 61 2.43 -4.98 -5.22
C LEU A 61 2.31 -5.42 -6.68
N GLY A 62 2.14 -4.48 -7.61
CA GLY A 62 2.14 -4.77 -9.04
C GLY A 62 3.42 -5.48 -9.49
N TYR A 63 4.57 -4.99 -9.03
CA TYR A 63 5.88 -5.61 -9.31
C TYR A 63 6.01 -7.00 -8.68
N ALA A 64 5.58 -7.18 -7.44
CA ALA A 64 5.63 -8.47 -6.75
C ALA A 64 4.77 -9.53 -7.47
N TYR A 65 3.56 -9.17 -7.92
CA TYR A 65 2.72 -10.07 -8.72
C TYR A 65 3.28 -10.33 -10.12
N TYR A 66 3.96 -9.35 -10.72
CA TYR A 66 4.67 -9.54 -11.98
C TYR A 66 5.79 -10.58 -11.85
N GLU A 67 6.60 -10.52 -10.79
CA GLU A 67 7.63 -11.53 -10.51
C GLU A 67 7.04 -12.94 -10.30
N LYS A 68 5.83 -13.01 -9.75
CA LYS A 68 5.08 -14.27 -9.58
C LYS A 68 4.39 -14.75 -10.86
N GLN A 69 4.53 -14.02 -11.97
CA GLN A 69 3.85 -14.27 -13.25
C GLN A 69 2.32 -14.19 -13.18
N GLU A 70 1.76 -13.58 -12.12
CA GLU A 70 0.32 -13.30 -11.97
C GLU A 70 -0.03 -11.99 -12.70
N MET A 71 0.03 -12.02 -14.03
CA MET A 71 0.00 -10.82 -14.87
C MET A 71 -1.24 -9.94 -14.69
N GLU A 72 -2.41 -10.54 -14.44
CA GLU A 72 -3.64 -9.75 -14.28
C GLU A 72 -3.71 -9.01 -12.96
N ARG A 73 -3.19 -9.61 -11.88
CA ARG A 73 -3.05 -8.92 -10.59
C ARG A 73 -2.00 -7.83 -10.68
N ALA A 74 -0.88 -8.11 -11.35
CA ALA A 74 0.15 -7.10 -11.60
C ALA A 74 -0.44 -5.88 -12.32
N ARG A 75 -1.17 -6.12 -13.41
CA ARG A 75 -1.87 -5.08 -14.19
C ARG A 75 -2.86 -4.29 -13.32
N GLU A 76 -3.64 -4.97 -12.49
CA GLU A 76 -4.61 -4.32 -11.60
C GLU A 76 -3.92 -3.34 -10.64
N TYR A 77 -2.88 -3.79 -9.95
CA TYR A 77 -2.15 -2.98 -8.97
C TYR A 77 -1.37 -1.83 -9.61
N PHE A 78 -0.72 -2.05 -10.75
CA PHE A 78 -0.11 -0.96 -11.52
C PHE A 78 -1.14 0.09 -11.96
N SER A 79 -2.32 -0.36 -12.40
CA SER A 79 -3.39 0.55 -12.79
C SER A 79 -3.93 1.35 -11.60
N LYS A 80 -4.02 0.74 -10.40
CA LYS A 80 -4.38 1.45 -9.17
C LYS A 80 -3.33 2.51 -8.80
N ALA A 81 -2.03 2.17 -8.89
CA ALA A 81 -0.94 3.10 -8.63
C ALA A 81 -0.98 4.32 -9.57
N PHE A 82 -1.16 4.07 -10.88
CA PHE A 82 -1.32 5.12 -11.88
C PHE A 82 -2.50 6.04 -11.59
N ARG A 83 -3.68 5.48 -11.30
CA ARG A 83 -4.88 6.27 -10.97
C ARG A 83 -4.69 7.17 -9.75
N LEU A 84 -3.77 6.81 -8.85
CA LEU A 84 -3.47 7.59 -7.65
C LEU A 84 -2.38 8.64 -7.89
N LYS A 85 -1.36 8.31 -8.69
CA LYS A 85 -0.32 9.25 -9.13
C LYS A 85 0.08 8.98 -10.58
N ASP A 86 -0.15 9.96 -11.45
CA ASP A 86 0.20 9.91 -12.88
C ASP A 86 1.68 9.61 -13.15
N PHE A 87 2.57 9.84 -12.17
CA PHE A 87 3.98 9.43 -12.22
C PHE A 87 4.15 7.95 -12.58
N TYR A 88 3.24 7.08 -12.11
CA TYR A 88 3.25 5.64 -12.42
C TYR A 88 2.56 5.32 -13.75
N SER A 89 2.49 6.27 -14.69
CA SER A 89 1.89 6.09 -16.00
C SER A 89 2.37 4.79 -16.64
N PRO A 90 1.45 3.88 -17.01
CA PRO A 90 1.84 2.73 -17.80
C PRO A 90 2.45 3.23 -19.11
N ILE A 91 3.53 2.58 -19.56
CA ILE A 91 4.07 2.83 -20.89
C ILE A 91 2.94 2.47 -21.86
N PRO A 92 2.47 3.40 -22.71
CA PRO A 92 1.40 3.10 -23.64
C PRO A 92 1.81 1.89 -24.49
N PRO A 93 0.88 0.96 -24.77
CA PRO A 93 1.18 -0.18 -25.62
C PRO A 93 1.77 0.34 -26.94
N LYS A 94 2.83 -0.30 -27.42
CA LYS A 94 3.38 0.03 -28.73
C LYS A 94 2.27 -0.22 -29.75
N GLU A 95 1.76 0.82 -30.39
CA GLU A 95 0.77 0.68 -31.45
C GLU A 95 1.32 -0.27 -32.51
N GLY A 96 0.64 -1.40 -32.75
CA GLY A 96 0.91 -2.31 -33.87
C GLY A 96 1.87 -3.48 -33.64
N GLN A 97 1.92 -4.10 -32.46
CA GLN A 97 2.50 -5.45 -32.28
C GLN A 97 1.43 -6.49 -31.99
#